data_AF-A0A0D6T9R6-F1
#
_entry.id   AF-A0A0D6T9R6-F1
#
_cell.length_a   1.000
_cell.length_b   1.000
_cell.length_c   1.000
_cell.angle_alpha   90.00
_cell.angle_beta   90.00
_cell.angle_gamma   90.00
#
_symmetry.space_group_name_H-M   'P 1'
#
loop_
_entity.id
_entity.type
_entity.pdbx_description
1 polymer ?
#
loop_
_entity_poly.entity_id
_entity_poly.type
_entity_poly.pdbx_seq_one_letter_code
_entity_poly.pdbx_strand_id
1 'polypeptide(L)' 'MAVIAQAHNATADAGLRGRLLSAIQRMQENRARRAVYRQTVRELNALTTRDLDDLGISRSMITRLAHEAAWGSAQ' A
#
# COMPACT_ATOMS: atom_id res chain seq x y z
N MET A 1 -21.11 9.00 -50.76
CA MET A 1 -21.81 8.50 -49.57
C MET A 1 -20.79 7.79 -48.68
N ALA A 2 -20.00 8.54 -47.91
CA ALA A 2 -18.94 7.99 -47.07
C ALA A 2 -19.53 7.41 -45.78
N VAL A 3 -19.26 6.12 -45.57
CA VAL A 3 -19.42 5.37 -44.33
C VAL A 3 -18.66 6.03 -43.19
N ILE A 4 -19.27 6.15 -42.02
CA ILE A 4 -18.55 6.01 -40.74
C ILE A 4 -19.41 5.15 -39.81
N ALA A 5 -18.88 3.97 -39.50
CA ALA A 5 -19.43 3.02 -38.56
C ALA A 5 -19.24 3.51 -37.11
N GLN A 6 -20.32 3.46 -36.34
CA GLN A 6 -20.34 3.86 -34.95
C GLN A 6 -19.76 2.75 -34.04
N ALA A 7 -18.54 2.96 -33.51
CA ALA A 7 -17.90 2.02 -32.59
C ALA A 7 -18.24 2.33 -31.13
N HIS A 8 -19.39 1.82 -30.65
CA HIS A 8 -19.80 1.95 -29.24
C HIS A 8 -19.22 0.87 -28.31
N ASN A 9 -18.72 -0.24 -28.85
CA ASN A 9 -18.31 -1.40 -28.06
C ASN A 9 -16.84 -1.38 -27.59
N ALA A 10 -15.99 -0.56 -28.21
CA ALA A 10 -14.57 -0.49 -27.87
C ALA A 10 -14.30 0.24 -26.54
N THR A 11 -15.14 1.21 -26.18
CA THR A 11 -15.01 2.04 -24.97
C THR A 11 -15.39 1.29 -23.68
N ALA A 12 -16.32 0.32 -23.75
CA ALA A 12 -16.75 -0.46 -22.59
C ALA A 12 -15.70 -1.51 -22.15
N ASP A 13 -15.11 -2.24 -23.10
CA ASP A 13 -14.02 -3.19 -22.83
C ASP A 13 -12.73 -2.46 -22.40
N ALA A 14 -12.42 -1.33 -23.02
CA ALA A 14 -11.32 -0.45 -22.59
C ALA A 14 -11.53 0.09 -21.16
N GLY A 15 -12.77 0.41 -20.77
CA GLY A 15 -13.11 0.87 -19.43
C GLY A 15 -12.98 -0.21 -18.35
N LEU A 16 -13.43 -1.44 -18.63
CA LEU A 16 -13.30 -2.58 -17.72
C LEU A 16 -11.85 -3.01 -17.55
N ARG A 17 -11.09 -3.11 -18.64
CA ARG A 17 -9.65 -3.41 -18.61
C ARG A 17 -8.87 -2.32 -17.86
N GLY A 18 -9.18 -1.05 -18.10
CA GLY A 18 -8.57 0.08 -17.37
C GLY A 18 -8.84 0.02 -15.86
N ARG A 19 -10.07 -0.33 -15.46
CA ARG A 19 -10.44 -0.54 -14.03
C ARG A 19 -9.71 -1.72 -13.40
N LEU A 20 -9.56 -2.84 -14.12
CA LEU A 20 -8.82 -4.00 -13.65
C LEU A 20 -7.34 -3.68 -13.42
N LEU A 21 -6.70 -3.01 -14.38
CA LEU A 21 -5.29 -2.61 -14.26
C LEU A 21 -5.08 -1.67 -13.07
N SER A 22 -5.95 -0.68 -12.89
CA SER A 22 -5.86 0.25 -11.77
C SER A 22 -6.19 -0.41 -10.42
N ALA A 23 -7.07 -1.41 -10.38
CA ALA A 23 -7.29 -2.22 -9.18
C ALA A 23 -6.05 -3.04 -8.80
N ILE A 24 -5.42 -3.71 -9.77
CA ILE A 24 -4.19 -4.48 -9.55
C ILE A 24 -3.06 -3.57 -9.03
N GLN A 25 -2.90 -2.38 -9.60
CA GLN A 25 -1.91 -1.41 -9.12
C GLN A 25 -2.15 -1.02 -7.66
N ARG A 26 -3.39 -0.69 -7.29
CA ARG A 26 -3.75 -0.37 -5.89
C ARG A 26 -3.52 -1.56 -4.95
N MET A 27 -3.80 -2.79 -5.41
CA MET A 27 -3.53 -4.00 -4.63
C MET A 27 -2.04 -4.22 -4.41
N GLN A 28 -1.22 -4.03 -5.44
CA GLN A 28 0.25 -4.14 -5.36
C GLN A 28 0.80 -3.12 -4.36
N GLU A 29 0.35 -1.87 -4.44
CA GLU A 29 0.75 -0.81 -3.52
C GLU A 29 0.35 -1.14 -2.08
N ASN A 30 -0.90 -1.55 -1.85
CA ASN A 30 -1.35 -1.96 -0.51
C ASN A 30 -0.56 -3.15 0.04
N ARG A 31 -0.17 -4.12 -0.82
CA ARG A 31 0.66 -5.25 -0.41
C ARG A 31 2.06 -4.80 -0.01
N ALA A 32 2.68 -3.90 -0.78
CA ALA A 32 3.99 -3.35 -0.46
C ALA A 32 3.97 -2.64 0.90
N ARG A 33 2.99 -1.75 1.14
CA ARG A 33 2.80 -1.07 2.43
C ARG A 33 2.60 -2.07 3.57
N ARG A 34 1.77 -3.09 3.37
CA ARG A 34 1.52 -4.13 4.37
C ARG A 34 2.77 -4.97 4.67
N ALA A 35 3.63 -5.20 3.68
CA ALA A 35 4.90 -5.88 3.86
C ALA A 35 5.84 -5.06 4.76
N VAL A 36 5.99 -3.75 4.47
CA VAL A 36 6.76 -2.81 5.30
C VAL A 36 6.27 -2.82 6.74
N TYR A 37 4.97 -2.64 6.96
CA TYR A 37 4.38 -2.66 8.32
C TYR A 37 4.76 -3.93 9.08
N ARG A 38 4.55 -5.11 8.48
CA ARG A 38 4.82 -6.40 9.13
C ARG A 38 6.31 -6.58 9.40
N GLN A 39 7.15 -6.12 8.49
CA GLN A 39 8.60 -6.15 8.67
C GLN A 39 9.02 -5.27 9.85
N THR A 40 8.58 -4.02 9.90
CA THR A 40 8.90 -3.09 10.99
C THR A 40 8.41 -3.60 12.34
N VAL A 41 7.17 -4.11 12.42
CA VAL A 41 6.65 -4.73 13.66
C VAL A 41 7.51 -5.91 14.10
N ARG A 42 7.93 -6.77 13.17
CA ARG A 42 8.76 -7.94 13.49
C ARG A 42 10.14 -7.51 14.01
N GLU A 43 10.77 -6.56 13.33
CA GLU A 43 12.10 -6.06 13.69
C GLU A 43 12.08 -5.36 15.05
N LEU A 44 11.14 -4.45 15.29
CA LEU A 44 11.03 -3.75 16.57
C LEU A 44 10.62 -4.67 17.73
N ASN A 45 9.80 -5.69 17.48
CA ASN A 45 9.47 -6.67 18.53
C ASN A 45 10.63 -7.63 18.82
N ALA A 46 11.56 -7.83 17.87
CA ALA A 46 12.76 -8.63 18.09
C ALA A 46 13.79 -7.92 18.98
N LEU A 47 13.72 -6.59 19.09
CA LEU A 47 14.56 -5.80 19.98
C LEU A 47 14.20 -6.03 21.46
N THR A 48 15.23 -5.96 22.32
CA THR A 48 15.02 -6.02 23.76
C THR A 48 14.44 -4.72 24.29
N THR A 49 13.89 -4.74 25.51
CA THR A 49 13.40 -3.50 26.14
C THR A 49 14.51 -2.45 26.27
N ARG A 50 15.75 -2.88 26.53
CA ARG A 50 16.90 -1.97 26.61
C ARG A 50 17.23 -1.33 25.26
N ASP A 51 17.27 -2.11 24.19
CA ASP A 51 17.54 -1.56 22.85
C ASP A 51 16.44 -0.57 22.44
N LEU A 52 15.19 -0.86 22.81
CA LEU A 52 14.07 0.05 22.59
C LEU A 52 14.19 1.34 23.41
N ASP A 53 14.58 1.23 24.69
CA ASP A 53 14.81 2.39 25.57
C ASP A 53 15.99 3.26 25.09
N ASP A 54 17.06 2.64 24.61
CA ASP A 54 18.22 3.34 24.03
C ASP A 54 17.83 4.13 22.76
N LEU A 55 16.84 3.63 22.01
CA LEU A 55 16.25 4.33 20.87
C LEU A 55 15.15 5.33 21.26
N GLY A 56 14.75 5.39 22.54
CA GLY A 56 13.64 6.21 23.02
C GLY A 56 12.27 5.75 22.54
N ILE A 57 12.10 4.46 22.21
CA ILE A 57 10.86 3.88 21.68
C ILE A 57 10.20 3.03 22.77
N SER A 58 8.96 3.36 23.15
CA SER A 58 8.17 2.47 24.00
C SER A 58 7.50 1.36 23.20
N ARG A 59 7.25 0.18 23.80
CA ARG A 59 6.59 -0.95 23.11
C ARG A 59 5.22 -0.60 22.52
N SER A 60 4.47 0.30 23.14
CA SER A 60 3.18 0.78 22.61
C SER A 60 3.33 1.62 21.33
N MET A 61 4.50 2.23 21.10
CA MET A 61 4.78 3.01 19.89
C MET A 61 5.09 2.15 18.66
N ILE A 62 5.45 0.87 18.85
CA ILE A 62 5.82 -0.03 17.73
C ILE A 62 4.75 -0.05 16.65
N THR A 63 3.48 -0.18 17.03
CA THR A 63 2.35 -0.20 16.09
C THR A 63 2.21 1.13 15.34
N ARG A 64 2.37 2.26 16.03
CA ARG A 64 2.32 3.61 15.43
C ARG A 64 3.47 3.81 14.45
N LEU A 65 4.70 3.49 14.87
CA LEU A 65 5.90 3.67 14.05
C LEU A 65 5.89 2.76 12.83
N ALA A 66 5.43 1.51 12.96
CA ALA A 66 5.25 0.62 11.83
C ALA A 66 4.18 1.13 10.85
N HIS A 67 3.11 1.75 11.35
CA HIS A 67 2.10 2.38 10.50
C HIS A 67 2.68 3.59 9.75
N GLU A 68 3.45 4.43 10.43
CA GLU A 68 4.15 5.57 9.85
C GLU A 68 5.17 5.14 8.78
N ALA A 69 5.94 4.07 9.02
CA ALA A 69 6.86 3.51 8.04
C ALA A 69 6.16 3.00 6.77
N ALA A 70 4.95 2.43 6.92
CA ALA A 70 4.22 1.81 5.81
C ALA A 70 3.33 2.78 5.01
N TRP A 71 2.76 3.79 5.66
CA TRP A 71 1.80 4.73 5.04
C TRP A 71 2.25 6.20 5.06
N GLY A 72 3.39 6.50 5.69
CA GLY A 72 3.82 7.86 5.98
C GLY A 72 3.16 8.42 7.24
N SER A 73 3.60 9.59 7.67
CA SER A 73 2.95 10.36 8.73
C SER A 73 1.57 10.81 8.23
N ALA A 74 0.51 10.08 8.59
CA ALA A 74 -0.86 10.56 8.45
C ALA A 74 -1.11 11.67 9.49
N GLN A 75 -0.47 12.83 9.30
CA GLN A 75 -0.55 14.05 10.10
C GLN A 75 -0.43 15.24 9.15
#